data_AF-A0AB74VBY2-F1
#
_entry.id   AF-A0AB74VBY2-F1
#
_cell.length_a   1.000
_cell.length_b   1.000
_cell.length_c   1.000
_cell.angle_alpha   90.00
_cell.angle_beta   90.00
_cell.angle_gamma   90.00
#
_symmetry.space_group_name_H-M   'P 1'
#
loop_
_entity.id
_entity.type
_entity.pdbx_description
1 polymer ?
#
loop_
_entity_poly.entity_id
_entity_poly.type
_entity_poly.pdbx_seq_one_letter_code
_entity_poly.pdbx_strand_id
1 'polypeptide(L)'
;MKIVVLNGSPKFEKSVTMQSMKYLEQNYEKHEFQYIHIVKEVKSYEEDTEKLKALCTKVQEADAVIWAFPLYHALVHSNYKRFIELIFENKLESYFKDKYTAAFSTSIHYADIHAHNYIRAISEDLGMNYVEYLSHEMQDLTKESRRKELKVFFENLLDFVNEGLTTSKLYNSLSKSNFEYSAGVTDKVIDTNKRIIIITDAAKEDNNLNEMIDKYKSFVKGSVEILNLNEVDIKGPCLGCCKCAAENKCVYDGKDGYREFLDHIINNADVIIFAGSIKDRYLSSRFKLIYDRSFRYNHVPIFRGKHIGYIISGKLSEEQNLRQILEFHTQGGNLIGFVTDEAEDNSLIDNQIYAFAKTSINYAERNYFKPETFLNIAGSKLFADAIEGGLGAIFLEDYKYYKKNRLIKKVPLKEKAQGKVMRYLMKRKKFKEHVQKNMVDFMITGHKKALEKDRGKNNG
;
A
#
# COMPACT_ATOMS: atom_id res chain seq x y z
N MET A 1 -14.32 -5.75 -28.23
CA MET A 1 -13.37 -6.37 -27.29
C MET A 1 -14.04 -6.54 -25.94
N LYS A 2 -13.70 -7.61 -25.23
CA LYS A 2 -14.03 -7.86 -23.82
C LYS A 2 -12.89 -7.34 -22.95
N ILE A 3 -13.18 -6.32 -22.15
CA ILE A 3 -12.24 -5.65 -21.26
C ILE A 3 -12.57 -6.02 -19.82
N VAL A 4 -11.66 -6.72 -19.15
CA VAL A 4 -11.84 -7.06 -17.72
C VAL A 4 -11.19 -5.98 -16.85
N VAL A 5 -11.99 -5.34 -16.01
CA VAL A 5 -11.53 -4.37 -15.01
C VAL A 5 -11.41 -5.06 -13.66
N LEU A 6 -10.17 -5.31 -13.22
CA LEU A 6 -9.88 -5.85 -11.90
C LEU A 6 -9.93 -4.69 -10.88
N ASN A 7 -11.06 -4.57 -10.18
CA ASN A 7 -11.34 -3.47 -9.27
C ASN A 7 -10.74 -3.71 -7.87
N GLY A 8 -9.67 -2.98 -7.58
CA GLY A 8 -8.94 -2.96 -6.32
C GLY A 8 -9.48 -2.01 -5.26
N SER A 9 -10.65 -1.40 -5.43
CA SER A 9 -11.18 -0.43 -4.47
C SER A 9 -12.06 -1.06 -3.40
N PRO A 10 -11.85 -0.76 -2.10
CA PRO A 10 -12.78 -1.16 -1.03
C PRO A 10 -14.11 -0.37 -1.07
N LYS A 11 -14.21 0.65 -1.93
CA LYS A 11 -15.44 1.43 -2.16
C LYS A 11 -16.27 0.90 -3.34
N PHE A 12 -15.81 -0.18 -3.98
CA PHE A 12 -16.48 -0.83 -5.11
C PHE A 12 -16.85 0.18 -6.22
N GLU A 13 -18.08 0.10 -6.70
CA GLU A 13 -18.73 0.97 -7.69
C GLU A 13 -18.76 2.46 -7.35
N LYS A 14 -18.64 2.80 -6.06
CA LYS A 14 -18.66 4.18 -5.56
C LYS A 14 -17.26 4.77 -5.37
N SER A 15 -16.23 4.11 -5.88
CA SER A 15 -14.87 4.66 -5.84
C SER A 15 -14.66 5.71 -6.93
N VAL A 16 -13.75 6.64 -6.67
CA VAL A 16 -13.24 7.61 -7.66
C VAL A 16 -12.63 6.88 -8.85
N THR A 17 -11.85 5.83 -8.59
CA THR A 17 -11.23 4.97 -9.60
C THR A 17 -12.26 4.40 -10.57
N MET A 18 -13.35 3.82 -10.07
CA MET A 18 -14.40 3.26 -10.92
C MET A 18 -15.20 4.31 -11.67
N GLN A 19 -15.27 5.56 -11.21
CA GLN A 19 -15.90 6.61 -12.03
C GLN A 19 -15.10 6.88 -13.32
N SER A 20 -13.78 6.70 -13.29
CA SER A 20 -12.94 6.85 -14.47
C SER A 20 -13.13 5.68 -15.44
N MET A 21 -13.26 4.46 -14.93
CA MET A 21 -13.56 3.29 -15.77
C MET A 21 -14.96 3.39 -16.40
N LYS A 22 -15.96 3.85 -15.64
CA LYS A 22 -17.31 4.13 -16.17
C LYS A 22 -17.32 5.23 -17.23
N TYR A 23 -16.42 6.21 -17.10
CA TYR A 23 -16.26 7.25 -18.11
C TYR A 23 -15.77 6.65 -19.44
N LEU A 24 -14.82 5.71 -19.39
CA LEU A 24 -14.37 4.96 -20.57
C LEU A 24 -15.50 4.08 -21.13
N GLU A 25 -16.14 3.26 -20.31
CA GLU A 25 -17.27 2.40 -20.73
C GLU A 25 -18.36 3.19 -21.47
N GLN A 26 -18.73 4.37 -20.94
CA GLN A 26 -19.70 5.27 -21.58
C GLN A 26 -19.23 5.83 -22.94
N ASN A 27 -17.93 6.02 -23.14
CA ASN A 27 -17.40 6.63 -24.36
C ASN A 27 -16.94 5.60 -25.41
N TYR A 28 -16.84 4.32 -25.03
CA TYR A 28 -16.41 3.23 -25.90
C TYR A 28 -17.43 2.07 -25.88
N GLU A 29 -18.69 2.38 -26.17
CA GLU A 29 -19.85 1.46 -26.09
C GLU A 29 -19.73 0.21 -26.98
N LYS A 30 -18.82 0.21 -27.97
CA LYS A 30 -18.52 -0.96 -28.81
C LYS A 30 -17.70 -2.04 -28.08
N HIS A 31 -17.24 -1.77 -26.85
CA HIS A 31 -16.48 -2.70 -26.04
C HIS A 31 -17.29 -3.13 -24.82
N GLU A 32 -17.15 -4.39 -24.44
CA GLU A 32 -17.80 -4.95 -23.27
C GLU A 32 -16.88 -4.75 -22.06
N PHE A 33 -17.34 -4.01 -21.06
CA PHE A 33 -16.62 -3.85 -19.80
C PHE A 33 -17.15 -4.83 -18.76
N GLN A 34 -16.27 -5.68 -18.23
CA GLN A 34 -16.59 -6.60 -17.16
C GLN A 34 -15.84 -6.22 -15.89
N TYR A 35 -16.57 -5.73 -14.88
CA TYR A 35 -16.00 -5.35 -13.58
C TYR A 35 -15.95 -6.55 -12.63
N ILE A 36 -14.77 -6.79 -12.05
CA ILE A 36 -14.57 -7.84 -11.04
C ILE A 36 -14.13 -7.18 -9.73
N HIS A 37 -14.97 -7.28 -8.68
CA HIS A 37 -14.76 -6.62 -7.39
C HIS A 37 -13.83 -7.40 -6.45
N ILE A 38 -12.54 -7.44 -6.80
CA ILE A 38 -11.53 -8.24 -6.10
C ILE A 38 -11.54 -8.04 -4.59
N VAL A 39 -11.51 -6.78 -4.13
CA VAL A 39 -11.45 -6.47 -2.69
C VAL A 39 -12.68 -6.97 -1.92
N LYS A 40 -13.84 -7.05 -2.58
CA LYS A 40 -15.10 -7.52 -1.97
C LYS A 40 -15.10 -9.03 -1.78
N GLU A 41 -14.57 -9.76 -2.77
CA GLU A 41 -14.77 -11.19 -2.93
C GLU A 41 -13.56 -12.03 -2.48
N VAL A 42 -12.42 -11.40 -2.14
CA VAL A 42 -11.18 -12.13 -1.82
C VAL A 42 -11.38 -13.24 -0.78
N LYS A 43 -12.18 -13.02 0.28
CA LYS A 43 -12.44 -14.06 1.29
C LYS A 43 -13.11 -15.30 0.69
N SER A 44 -14.01 -15.10 -0.26
CA SER A 44 -14.65 -16.21 -0.96
C SER A 44 -13.69 -16.96 -1.88
N TYR A 45 -12.62 -16.31 -2.34
CA TYR A 45 -11.56 -16.95 -3.14
C TYR A 45 -10.57 -17.72 -2.26
N GLU A 46 -10.37 -17.29 -1.01
CA GLU A 46 -9.59 -18.04 -0.01
C GLU A 46 -10.29 -19.34 0.40
N GLU A 47 -11.62 -19.31 0.51
CA GLU A 47 -12.44 -20.46 0.92
C GLU A 47 -12.75 -21.43 -0.22
N ASP A 48 -12.75 -20.95 -1.47
CA ASP A 48 -13.21 -21.70 -2.64
C ASP A 48 -12.33 -21.42 -3.87
N THR A 49 -11.37 -22.33 -4.11
CA THR A 49 -10.44 -22.24 -5.25
C THR A 49 -11.15 -22.32 -6.60
N GLU A 50 -12.34 -22.93 -6.70
CA GLU A 50 -13.07 -23.00 -7.97
C GLU A 50 -13.68 -21.63 -8.33
N LYS A 51 -14.10 -20.83 -7.34
CA LYS A 51 -14.46 -19.41 -7.59
C LYS A 51 -13.27 -18.59 -8.07
N LEU A 52 -12.09 -18.80 -7.48
CA LEU A 52 -10.86 -18.15 -7.93
C LEU A 52 -10.52 -18.53 -9.37
N LYS A 53 -10.57 -19.82 -9.71
CA LYS A 53 -10.37 -20.30 -11.09
C LYS A 53 -11.39 -19.72 -12.05
N ALA A 54 -12.67 -19.67 -11.68
CA ALA A 54 -13.71 -19.08 -12.53
C ALA A 54 -13.45 -17.59 -12.83
N LEU A 55 -12.89 -16.85 -11.88
CA LEU A 55 -12.41 -15.48 -12.12
C LEU A 55 -11.23 -15.47 -13.08
N CYS A 56 -10.22 -16.32 -12.87
CA CYS A 56 -9.06 -16.43 -13.75
C CYS A 56 -9.46 -16.82 -15.18
N THR A 57 -10.48 -17.67 -15.36
CA THR A 57 -11.05 -17.98 -16.68
C THR A 57 -11.60 -16.73 -17.35
N LYS A 58 -12.31 -15.85 -16.63
CA LYS A 58 -12.79 -14.57 -17.21
C LYS A 58 -11.62 -13.69 -17.70
N VAL A 59 -10.50 -13.69 -16.96
CA VAL A 59 -9.27 -13.00 -17.39
C VAL A 59 -8.70 -13.65 -18.66
N GLN A 60 -8.64 -14.98 -18.70
CA GLN A 60 -8.16 -15.73 -19.87
C GLN A 60 -9.04 -15.54 -21.11
N GLU A 61 -10.34 -15.28 -20.94
CA GLU A 61 -11.26 -14.98 -22.04
C GLU A 61 -11.26 -13.51 -22.46
N ALA A 62 -10.62 -12.61 -21.71
CA ALA A 62 -10.60 -11.18 -22.01
C ALA A 62 -9.66 -10.88 -23.18
N ASP A 63 -9.96 -9.83 -23.94
CA ASP A 63 -9.03 -9.28 -24.94
C ASP A 63 -7.98 -8.38 -24.25
N ALA A 64 -8.38 -7.68 -23.19
CA ALA A 64 -7.48 -6.86 -22.37
C ALA A 64 -7.92 -6.81 -20.91
N VAL A 65 -6.95 -6.52 -20.03
CA VAL A 65 -7.14 -6.43 -18.57
C VAL A 65 -6.70 -5.05 -18.08
N ILE A 66 -7.49 -4.45 -17.18
CA ILE A 66 -7.10 -3.20 -16.50
C ILE A 66 -7.02 -3.46 -15.00
N TRP A 67 -5.82 -3.35 -14.44
CA TRP A 67 -5.61 -3.31 -12.99
C TRP A 67 -6.01 -1.93 -12.47
N ALA A 68 -7.22 -1.80 -11.92
CA ALA A 68 -7.76 -0.51 -11.52
C ALA A 68 -7.87 -0.38 -9.99
N PHE A 69 -7.08 0.50 -9.36
CA PHE A 69 -7.03 0.59 -7.90
C PHE A 69 -6.80 2.02 -7.36
N PRO A 70 -7.39 2.38 -6.21
CA PRO A 70 -6.89 3.50 -5.44
C PRO A 70 -5.58 3.14 -4.73
N LEU A 71 -4.71 4.13 -4.50
CA LEU A 71 -3.47 3.92 -3.78
C LEU A 71 -3.70 3.80 -2.26
N TYR A 72 -3.08 2.80 -1.64
CA TYR A 72 -3.11 2.55 -0.20
C TYR A 72 -1.69 2.24 0.29
N HIS A 73 -1.06 3.17 1.02
CA HIS A 73 0.28 3.01 1.59
C HIS A 73 1.33 2.55 0.54
N ALA A 74 1.55 3.37 -0.51
CA ALA A 74 2.51 3.12 -1.60
C ALA A 74 2.26 1.84 -2.44
N LEU A 75 1.11 1.19 -2.28
CA LEU A 75 0.78 -0.08 -2.94
C LEU A 75 -0.75 -0.18 -3.17
N VAL A 76 -1.21 -1.34 -3.65
CA VAL A 76 -2.63 -1.72 -3.71
C VAL A 76 -3.20 -2.01 -2.32
N HIS A 77 -4.53 -2.01 -2.20
CA HIS A 77 -5.22 -2.41 -0.97
C HIS A 77 -4.86 -3.86 -0.55
N SER A 78 -4.77 -4.13 0.75
CA SER A 78 -4.40 -5.43 1.34
C SER A 78 -5.16 -6.64 0.79
N ASN A 79 -6.49 -6.56 0.66
CA ASN A 79 -7.26 -7.62 0.00
C ASN A 79 -6.90 -7.81 -1.48
N TYR A 80 -6.45 -6.76 -2.16
CA TYR A 80 -6.01 -6.88 -3.54
C TYR A 80 -4.62 -7.53 -3.62
N LYS A 81 -3.73 -7.22 -2.67
CA LYS A 81 -2.48 -7.95 -2.47
C LYS A 81 -2.73 -9.43 -2.18
N ARG A 82 -3.69 -9.75 -1.30
CA ARG A 82 -4.05 -11.16 -1.01
C ARG A 82 -4.54 -11.90 -2.24
N PHE A 83 -5.34 -11.25 -3.10
CA PHE A 83 -5.72 -11.84 -4.40
C PHE A 83 -4.51 -12.19 -5.27
N ILE A 84 -3.50 -11.31 -5.32
CA ILE A 84 -2.26 -11.58 -6.06
C ILE A 84 -1.52 -12.78 -5.48
N GLU A 85 -1.39 -12.87 -4.15
CA GLU A 85 -0.79 -14.05 -3.49
C GLU A 85 -1.53 -15.34 -3.86
N LEU A 86 -2.87 -15.32 -3.82
CA LEU A 86 -3.69 -16.48 -4.18
C LEU A 86 -3.45 -16.97 -5.61
N ILE A 87 -3.14 -16.09 -6.57
CA ILE A 87 -2.80 -16.51 -7.94
C ILE A 87 -1.56 -17.39 -7.93
N PHE A 88 -0.49 -16.95 -7.26
CA PHE A 88 0.79 -17.68 -7.20
C PHE A 88 0.70 -18.92 -6.31
N GLU A 89 0.05 -18.83 -5.15
CA GLU A 89 -0.16 -19.96 -4.24
C GLU A 89 -0.91 -21.13 -4.92
N ASN A 90 -1.86 -20.81 -5.81
CA ASN A 90 -2.65 -21.79 -6.54
C ASN A 90 -2.12 -22.10 -7.94
N LYS A 91 -0.96 -21.55 -8.33
CA LYS A 91 -0.32 -21.76 -9.64
C LYS A 91 -1.23 -21.42 -10.84
N LEU A 92 -1.90 -20.27 -10.78
CA LEU A 92 -2.88 -19.82 -11.77
C LEU A 92 -2.31 -18.80 -12.78
N GLU A 93 -0.99 -18.65 -12.86
CA GLU A 93 -0.32 -17.65 -13.70
C GLU A 93 -0.66 -17.83 -15.19
N SER A 94 -0.85 -19.07 -15.65
CA SER A 94 -1.16 -19.39 -17.06
C SER A 94 -2.45 -18.75 -17.58
N TYR A 95 -3.38 -18.38 -16.70
CA TYR A 95 -4.64 -17.71 -17.09
C TYR A 95 -4.41 -16.26 -17.53
N PHE A 96 -3.31 -15.65 -17.12
CA PHE A 96 -2.96 -14.25 -17.41
C PHE A 96 -1.99 -14.12 -18.58
N LYS A 97 -1.28 -15.20 -18.91
CA LYS A 97 -0.23 -15.21 -19.93
C LYS A 97 -0.71 -14.63 -21.27
N ASP A 98 0.14 -13.81 -21.88
CA ASP A 98 -0.03 -13.16 -23.18
C ASP A 98 -1.19 -12.14 -23.24
N LYS A 99 -1.91 -11.88 -22.15
CA LYS A 99 -2.95 -10.84 -22.09
C LYS A 99 -2.35 -9.45 -22.09
N TYR A 100 -2.87 -8.57 -22.94
CA TYR A 100 -2.56 -7.16 -22.87
C TYR A 100 -3.15 -6.55 -21.61
N THR A 101 -2.35 -5.75 -20.92
CA THR A 101 -2.77 -5.16 -19.66
C THR A 101 -2.26 -3.74 -19.47
N ALA A 102 -3.03 -2.96 -18.73
CA ALA A 102 -2.61 -1.64 -18.26
C ALA A 102 -3.00 -1.45 -16.78
N ALA A 103 -2.38 -0.48 -16.11
CA ALA A 103 -2.72 -0.13 -14.73
C ALA A 103 -3.30 1.28 -14.64
N PHE A 104 -4.47 1.41 -14.02
CA PHE A 104 -5.06 2.71 -13.72
C PHE A 104 -5.17 2.91 -12.22
N SER A 105 -4.67 4.04 -11.71
CA SER A 105 -4.80 4.35 -10.29
C SER A 105 -5.33 5.75 -10.02
N THR A 106 -5.86 5.92 -8.81
CA THR A 106 -6.20 7.24 -8.27
C THR A 106 -5.51 7.45 -6.94
N SER A 107 -4.84 8.59 -6.79
CA SER A 107 -4.05 8.91 -5.59
C SER A 107 -4.03 10.42 -5.34
N ILE A 108 -3.22 10.85 -4.37
CA ILE A 108 -2.80 12.27 -4.25
C ILE A 108 -1.36 12.48 -4.77
N HIS A 109 -0.86 11.54 -5.58
CA HIS A 109 0.53 11.41 -6.03
C HIS A 109 1.56 11.14 -4.93
N TYR A 110 1.10 10.62 -3.79
CA TYR A 110 1.97 10.21 -2.69
C TYR A 110 2.41 8.76 -2.90
N ALA A 111 3.61 8.54 -3.44
CA ALA A 111 4.20 7.21 -3.65
C ALA A 111 3.38 6.29 -4.59
N ASP A 112 2.68 6.86 -5.56
CA ASP A 112 1.92 6.10 -6.57
C ASP A 112 2.81 5.30 -7.52
N ILE A 113 4.00 5.83 -7.84
CA ILE A 113 5.01 5.15 -8.65
C ILE A 113 5.33 3.74 -8.12
N HIS A 114 5.40 3.57 -6.80
CA HIS A 114 5.71 2.27 -6.19
C HIS A 114 4.62 1.22 -6.42
N ALA A 115 3.34 1.64 -6.42
CA ALA A 115 2.24 0.72 -6.71
C ALA A 115 2.18 0.35 -8.20
N HIS A 116 2.49 1.29 -9.08
CA HIS A 116 2.55 1.02 -10.51
C HIS A 116 3.73 0.12 -10.87
N ASN A 117 4.90 0.34 -10.25
CA ASN A 117 6.05 -0.56 -10.37
C ASN A 117 5.70 -1.97 -9.90
N TYR A 118 5.04 -2.09 -8.74
CA TYR A 118 4.58 -3.38 -8.24
C TYR A 118 3.61 -4.08 -9.20
N ILE A 119 2.54 -3.39 -9.65
CA ILE A 119 1.56 -4.00 -10.57
C ILE A 119 2.17 -4.36 -11.93
N ARG A 120 3.08 -3.53 -12.45
CA ARG A 120 3.82 -3.88 -13.65
C ARG A 120 4.65 -5.13 -13.46
N ALA A 121 5.44 -5.19 -12.40
CA ALA A 121 6.32 -6.32 -12.13
C ALA A 121 5.53 -7.62 -11.90
N ILE A 122 4.38 -7.56 -11.20
CA ILE A 122 3.44 -8.69 -11.08
C ILE A 122 2.88 -9.08 -12.45
N SER A 123 2.48 -8.12 -13.28
CA SER A 123 1.96 -8.42 -14.63
C SER A 123 3.02 -9.10 -15.50
N GLU A 124 4.27 -8.68 -15.41
CA GLU A 124 5.39 -9.28 -16.15
C GLU A 124 5.72 -10.70 -15.64
N ASP A 125 5.62 -10.96 -14.32
CA ASP A 125 5.73 -12.31 -13.74
C ASP A 125 4.58 -13.24 -14.17
N LEU A 126 3.38 -12.69 -14.31
CA LEU A 126 2.21 -13.39 -14.85
C LEU A 126 2.30 -13.62 -16.38
N GLY A 127 3.36 -13.13 -17.03
CA GLY A 127 3.56 -13.25 -18.47
C GLY A 127 2.61 -12.39 -19.30
N MET A 128 2.08 -11.31 -18.74
CA MET A 128 1.20 -10.38 -19.44
C MET A 128 1.98 -9.40 -20.32
N ASN A 129 1.34 -8.89 -21.36
CA ASN A 129 1.84 -7.81 -22.21
C ASN A 129 1.48 -6.46 -21.58
N TYR A 130 2.36 -5.94 -20.72
CA TYR A 130 2.11 -4.68 -20.01
C TYR A 130 2.35 -3.45 -20.90
N VAL A 131 1.28 -2.69 -21.17
CA VAL A 131 1.29 -1.56 -22.10
C VAL A 131 1.76 -0.28 -21.40
N GLU A 132 0.97 0.25 -20.47
CA GLU A 132 1.32 1.45 -19.70
C GLU A 132 0.56 1.57 -18.37
N TYR A 133 0.75 2.69 -17.68
CA TYR A 133 -0.11 3.08 -16.58
C TYR A 133 -0.52 4.55 -16.63
N LEU A 134 -1.66 4.85 -15.99
CA LEU A 134 -2.09 6.21 -15.70
C LEU A 134 -2.42 6.37 -14.21
N SER A 135 -1.78 7.36 -13.58
CA SER A 135 -2.06 7.76 -12.19
C SER A 135 -2.76 9.12 -12.19
N HIS A 136 -4.05 9.12 -11.85
CA HIS A 136 -4.82 10.35 -11.72
C HIS A 136 -4.88 10.84 -10.27
N GLU A 137 -4.89 12.17 -10.09
CA GLU A 137 -5.28 12.76 -8.81
C GLU A 137 -6.78 12.52 -8.56
N MET A 138 -7.21 12.48 -7.29
CA MET A 138 -8.61 12.23 -6.91
C MET A 138 -9.64 13.08 -7.66
N GLN A 139 -9.31 14.31 -8.06
CA GLN A 139 -10.24 15.21 -8.76
C GLN A 139 -10.02 15.30 -10.27
N ASP A 140 -9.07 14.57 -10.84
CA ASP A 140 -8.68 14.76 -12.23
C ASP A 140 -9.81 14.46 -13.22
N LEU A 141 -10.66 13.45 -12.99
CA LEU A 141 -11.81 13.16 -13.86
C LEU A 141 -12.77 14.36 -14.03
N THR A 142 -12.80 15.30 -13.08
CA THR A 142 -13.64 16.51 -13.19
C THR A 142 -13.11 17.51 -14.22
N LYS A 143 -11.85 17.40 -14.62
CA LYS A 143 -11.16 18.30 -15.56
C LYS A 143 -11.20 17.74 -16.97
N GLU A 144 -11.49 18.58 -17.96
CA GLU A 144 -11.61 18.13 -19.36
C GLU A 144 -10.30 17.60 -19.94
N SER A 145 -9.18 18.28 -19.69
CA SER A 145 -7.86 17.85 -20.16
C SER A 145 -7.50 16.45 -19.66
N ARG A 146 -7.80 16.16 -18.40
CA ARG A 146 -7.57 14.84 -17.78
C ARG A 146 -8.49 13.76 -18.31
N ARG A 147 -9.72 14.09 -18.72
CA ARG A 147 -10.59 13.14 -19.43
C ARG A 147 -10.04 12.79 -20.81
N LYS A 148 -9.42 13.75 -21.51
CA LYS A 148 -8.72 13.48 -22.78
C LYS A 148 -7.52 12.56 -22.57
N GLU A 149 -6.73 12.80 -21.53
CA GLU A 149 -5.60 11.93 -21.13
C GLU A 149 -6.07 10.50 -20.82
N LEU A 150 -7.16 10.34 -20.07
CA LEU A 150 -7.75 9.03 -19.80
C LEU A 150 -8.20 8.28 -21.06
N LYS A 151 -8.73 9.01 -22.05
CA LYS A 151 -9.10 8.43 -23.36
C LYS A 151 -7.86 7.94 -24.11
N VAL A 152 -6.83 8.76 -24.20
CA VAL A 152 -5.55 8.38 -24.85
C VAL A 152 -4.93 7.15 -24.19
N PHE A 153 -4.91 7.09 -22.85
CA PHE A 153 -4.46 5.91 -22.11
C PHE A 153 -5.20 4.62 -22.54
N PHE A 154 -6.52 4.71 -22.71
CA PHE A 154 -7.32 3.56 -23.11
C PHE A 154 -7.14 3.22 -24.59
N GLU A 155 -7.07 4.23 -25.46
CA GLU A 155 -6.81 4.08 -26.89
C GLU A 155 -5.45 3.40 -27.13
N ASN A 156 -4.40 3.77 -26.38
CA ASN A 156 -3.11 3.10 -26.43
C ASN A 156 -3.23 1.58 -26.11
N LEU A 157 -4.02 1.21 -25.09
CA LEU A 157 -4.26 -0.21 -24.79
C LEU A 157 -4.97 -0.92 -25.95
N LEU A 158 -5.96 -0.27 -26.57
CA LEU A 158 -6.69 -0.84 -27.70
C LEU A 158 -5.79 -1.01 -28.94
N ASP A 159 -4.94 -0.05 -29.24
CA ASP A 159 -4.02 -0.10 -30.37
C ASP A 159 -3.04 -1.28 -30.23
N PHE A 160 -2.48 -1.48 -29.03
CA PHE A 160 -1.62 -2.62 -28.74
C PHE A 160 -2.34 -3.96 -28.94
N VAL A 161 -3.61 -4.07 -28.51
CA VAL A 161 -4.42 -5.28 -28.69
C VAL A 161 -4.75 -5.53 -30.15
N ASN A 162 -5.20 -4.49 -30.89
CA ASN A 162 -5.63 -4.61 -32.29
C ASN A 162 -4.47 -4.95 -33.23
N GLU A 163 -3.32 -4.32 -33.03
CA GLU A 163 -2.16 -4.46 -33.91
C GLU A 163 -1.21 -5.58 -33.44
N GLY A 164 -1.40 -6.12 -32.23
CA GLY A 164 -0.52 -7.14 -31.66
C GLY A 164 0.88 -6.59 -31.36
N LEU A 165 0.97 -5.36 -30.85
CA LEU A 165 2.24 -4.68 -30.62
C LEU A 165 3.05 -5.31 -29.48
N THR A 166 4.37 -5.40 -29.68
CA THR A 166 5.27 -5.97 -28.68
C THR A 166 5.50 -5.01 -27.52
N THR A 167 5.34 -5.50 -26.29
CA THR A 167 5.65 -4.73 -25.07
C THR A 167 7.09 -4.95 -24.61
N SER A 168 7.66 -3.95 -23.94
CA SER A 168 8.99 -4.06 -23.32
C SER A 168 8.85 -4.50 -21.86
N LYS A 169 9.72 -5.40 -21.40
CA LYS A 169 9.82 -5.78 -19.99
C LYS A 169 10.76 -4.85 -19.23
N LEU A 170 10.42 -4.51 -17.98
CA LEU A 170 11.30 -3.75 -17.09
C LEU A 170 11.82 -4.56 -15.90
N TYR A 171 11.16 -5.66 -15.56
CA TYR A 171 11.46 -6.47 -14.40
C TYR A 171 11.81 -7.89 -14.82
N ASN A 172 12.94 -8.38 -14.30
CA ASN A 172 13.23 -9.81 -14.33
C ASN A 172 12.46 -10.50 -13.21
N SER A 173 12.06 -11.75 -13.43
CA SER A 173 11.50 -12.58 -12.36
C SER A 173 12.52 -12.77 -11.24
N LEU A 174 12.02 -12.75 -10.00
CA LEU A 174 12.87 -12.96 -8.82
C LEU A 174 13.45 -14.37 -8.82
N SER A 175 14.72 -14.50 -8.49
CA SER A 175 15.37 -15.80 -8.41
C SER A 175 14.87 -16.56 -7.18
N LYS A 176 14.61 -17.86 -7.36
CA LYS A 176 14.23 -18.75 -6.26
C LYS A 176 15.47 -19.18 -5.51
N SER A 177 15.37 -19.27 -4.19
CA SER A 177 16.40 -19.84 -3.32
C SER A 177 15.88 -21.12 -2.68
N ASN A 178 16.75 -22.13 -2.60
CA ASN A 178 16.53 -23.35 -1.82
C ASN A 178 17.43 -23.37 -0.57
N PHE A 179 18.06 -22.24 -0.23
CA PHE A 179 18.97 -22.14 0.90
C PHE A 179 18.18 -22.20 2.22
N GLU A 180 18.60 -23.09 3.11
CA GLU A 180 18.09 -23.19 4.47
C GLU A 180 19.12 -22.61 5.43
N TYR A 181 18.77 -21.48 6.05
CA TYR A 181 19.62 -20.84 7.04
C TYR A 181 19.62 -21.65 8.33
N SER A 182 20.82 -21.92 8.85
CA SER A 182 21.04 -22.56 10.13
C SER A 182 21.98 -21.69 10.96
N ALA A 183 21.45 -21.14 12.05
CA ALA A 183 22.19 -20.24 12.91
C ALA A 183 23.34 -20.96 13.62
N GLY A 184 24.55 -20.36 13.58
CA GLY A 184 25.68 -20.86 14.34
C GLY A 184 25.54 -20.56 15.85
N VAL A 185 26.37 -21.21 16.67
CA VAL A 185 26.52 -20.83 18.08
C VAL A 185 27.27 -19.50 18.17
N THR A 186 26.95 -18.65 19.14
CA THR A 186 27.64 -17.38 19.35
C THR A 186 27.84 -17.07 20.83
N ASP A 187 29.05 -16.62 21.17
CA ASP A 187 29.38 -16.05 22.48
C ASP A 187 29.27 -14.51 22.50
N LYS A 188 29.00 -13.89 21.34
CA LYS A 188 28.82 -12.44 21.22
C LYS A 188 27.50 -12.03 21.85
N VAL A 189 27.55 -11.01 22.70
CA VAL A 189 26.38 -10.44 23.37
C VAL A 189 26.48 -8.91 23.38
N ILE A 190 25.32 -8.25 23.27
CA ILE A 190 25.16 -6.80 23.27
C ILE A 190 24.25 -6.45 24.46
N ASP A 191 24.83 -5.86 25.49
CA ASP A 191 24.08 -5.34 26.63
C ASP A 191 23.38 -4.04 26.24
N THR A 192 22.11 -3.88 26.63
CA THR A 192 21.35 -2.65 26.42
C THR A 192 20.13 -2.55 27.34
N ASN A 193 19.74 -1.31 27.67
CA ASN A 193 18.49 -1.01 28.35
C ASN A 193 17.37 -0.54 27.39
N LYS A 194 17.63 -0.52 26.08
CA LYS A 194 16.65 -0.12 25.07
C LYS A 194 15.60 -1.19 24.87
N ARG A 195 14.36 -0.76 24.65
CA ARG A 195 13.22 -1.65 24.40
C ARG A 195 13.14 -1.94 22.91
N ILE A 196 13.31 -3.21 22.53
CA ILE A 196 13.27 -3.65 21.15
C ILE A 196 12.00 -4.46 20.93
N ILE A 197 11.22 -4.10 19.92
CA ILE A 197 10.04 -4.85 19.49
C ILE A 197 10.28 -5.34 18.06
N ILE A 198 10.21 -6.66 17.86
CA ILE A 198 10.22 -7.31 16.56
C ILE A 198 8.77 -7.63 16.17
N ILE A 199 8.33 -7.16 15.02
CA ILE A 199 7.01 -7.43 14.44
C ILE A 199 7.20 -8.41 13.30
N THR A 200 6.53 -9.54 13.33
CA THR A 200 6.63 -10.55 12.28
C THR A 200 5.29 -11.15 11.93
N ASP A 201 5.14 -11.75 10.77
CA ASP A 201 4.03 -12.63 10.43
C ASP A 201 4.51 -14.06 10.10
N ALA A 202 5.74 -14.40 10.50
CA ALA A 202 6.34 -15.70 10.27
C ALA A 202 5.39 -16.82 10.75
N ALA A 203 5.12 -17.76 9.86
CA ALA A 203 4.53 -19.04 10.20
C ALA A 203 5.61 -19.98 10.75
N LYS A 204 5.21 -21.13 11.30
CA LYS A 204 6.17 -22.08 11.87
C LYS A 204 7.12 -22.64 10.82
N GLU A 205 6.64 -22.73 9.58
CA GLU A 205 7.34 -23.22 8.40
C GLU A 205 8.27 -22.18 7.74
N ASP A 206 8.22 -20.89 8.13
CA ASP A 206 9.14 -19.87 7.62
C ASP A 206 10.51 -19.98 8.33
N ASN A 207 11.20 -21.12 8.16
CA ASN A 207 12.40 -21.51 8.91
C ASN A 207 13.48 -20.42 8.92
N ASN A 208 13.90 -19.91 7.75
CA ASN A 208 14.96 -18.90 7.67
C ASN A 208 14.58 -17.63 8.44
N LEU A 209 13.35 -17.15 8.29
CA LEU A 209 12.90 -15.93 8.97
C LEU A 209 12.88 -16.12 10.50
N ASN A 210 12.36 -17.25 10.98
CA ASN A 210 12.35 -17.58 12.41
C ASN A 210 13.77 -17.68 12.96
N GLU A 211 14.68 -18.40 12.28
CA GLU A 211 16.09 -18.52 12.68
C GLU A 211 16.81 -17.17 12.68
N MET A 212 16.55 -16.27 11.71
CA MET A 212 17.13 -14.92 11.71
C MET A 212 16.62 -14.07 12.89
N ILE A 213 15.33 -14.17 13.24
CA ILE A 213 14.73 -13.48 14.39
C ILE A 213 15.35 -14.00 15.70
N ASP A 214 15.44 -15.31 15.86
CA ASP A 214 16.01 -15.95 17.05
C ASP A 214 17.51 -15.65 17.17
N LYS A 215 18.23 -15.63 16.05
CA LYS A 215 19.63 -15.21 16.01
C LYS A 215 19.80 -13.76 16.43
N TYR A 216 18.97 -12.84 15.92
CA TYR A 216 18.99 -11.44 16.37
C TYR A 216 18.79 -11.35 17.89
N LYS A 217 17.77 -12.06 18.41
CA LYS A 217 17.45 -12.09 19.84
C LYS A 217 18.59 -12.65 20.68
N SER A 218 19.28 -13.69 20.20
CA SER A 218 20.40 -14.32 20.89
C SER A 218 21.57 -13.36 21.16
N PHE A 219 21.75 -12.34 20.32
CA PHE A 219 22.80 -11.34 20.50
C PHE A 219 22.46 -10.27 21.54
N VAL A 220 21.21 -10.15 21.99
CA VAL A 220 20.77 -9.04 22.84
C VAL A 220 20.58 -9.50 24.29
N LYS A 221 21.38 -8.94 25.20
CA LYS A 221 21.16 -9.04 26.64
C LYS A 221 20.30 -7.85 27.09
N GLY A 222 18.99 -7.98 26.91
CA GLY A 222 18.01 -6.93 27.15
C GLY A 222 16.60 -7.39 26.80
N SER A 223 15.65 -6.44 26.76
CA SER A 223 14.26 -6.75 26.41
C SER A 223 14.06 -6.77 24.89
N VAL A 224 13.82 -7.96 24.34
CA VAL A 224 13.36 -8.16 22.96
C VAL A 224 11.99 -8.83 23.00
N GLU A 225 10.96 -8.06 22.66
CA GLU A 225 9.59 -8.55 22.52
C GLU A 225 9.34 -8.93 21.06
N ILE A 226 8.77 -10.11 20.81
CA ILE A 226 8.38 -10.56 19.47
C ILE A 226 6.86 -10.57 19.42
N LEU A 227 6.28 -9.82 18.48
CA LEU A 227 4.85 -9.75 18.25
C LEU A 227 4.52 -10.35 16.89
N ASN A 228 3.77 -11.45 16.89
CA ASN A 228 3.33 -12.08 15.64
C ASN A 228 1.99 -11.49 15.17
N LEU A 229 1.95 -10.98 13.94
CA LEU A 229 0.78 -10.38 13.32
C LEU A 229 -0.37 -11.37 13.17
N ASN A 230 -0.12 -12.67 13.12
CA ASN A 230 -1.15 -13.70 13.04
C ASN A 230 -1.93 -13.86 14.36
N GLU A 231 -1.37 -13.40 15.48
CA GLU A 231 -2.00 -13.46 16.81
C GLU A 231 -2.89 -12.24 17.11
N VAL A 232 -2.82 -11.21 16.27
CA VAL A 232 -3.62 -10.00 16.44
C VAL A 232 -5.04 -10.23 15.88
N ASP A 233 -6.06 -10.06 16.72
CA ASP A 233 -7.45 -10.05 16.23
C ASP A 233 -7.67 -8.82 15.34
N ILE A 234 -7.86 -9.04 14.05
CA ILE A 234 -8.11 -8.00 13.05
C ILE A 234 -9.32 -8.43 12.23
N LYS A 235 -10.46 -7.75 12.45
CA LYS A 235 -11.75 -8.18 11.88
C LYS A 235 -11.87 -7.94 10.36
N GLY A 236 -11.03 -7.07 9.81
CA GLY A 236 -11.05 -6.77 8.38
C GLY A 236 -10.12 -5.62 7.98
N PRO A 237 -10.07 -5.30 6.67
CA PRO A 237 -9.16 -4.32 6.10
C PRO A 237 -9.69 -2.88 6.17
N CYS A 238 -8.91 -1.92 5.69
CA CYS A 238 -9.36 -0.53 5.60
C CYS A 238 -10.50 -0.36 4.57
N LEU A 239 -11.68 0.02 5.04
CA LEU A 239 -12.86 0.19 4.17
C LEU A 239 -12.79 1.43 3.26
N GLY A 240 -11.76 2.27 3.37
CA GLY A 240 -11.70 3.57 2.69
C GLY A 240 -12.82 4.55 3.08
N CYS A 241 -13.59 4.26 4.14
CA CYS A 241 -14.79 5.02 4.49
C CYS A 241 -14.51 6.44 5.01
N CYS A 242 -13.26 6.76 5.37
CA CYS A 242 -12.81 8.03 5.94
C CYS A 242 -13.56 8.47 7.21
N LYS A 243 -14.26 7.55 7.90
CA LYS A 243 -14.91 7.83 9.19
C LYS A 243 -13.90 8.24 10.28
N CYS A 244 -12.68 7.71 10.19
CA CYS A 244 -11.57 8.07 11.07
C CYS A 244 -11.04 9.49 10.86
N ALA A 245 -11.31 10.16 9.74
CA ALA A 245 -10.63 11.41 9.40
C ALA A 245 -10.84 12.53 10.42
N ALA A 246 -12.06 12.70 10.94
CA ALA A 246 -12.37 13.84 11.79
C ALA A 246 -11.86 13.70 13.24
N GLU A 247 -11.74 12.48 13.76
CA GLU A 247 -11.52 12.23 15.20
C GLU A 247 -10.47 11.15 15.46
N ASN A 248 -9.80 10.66 14.42
CA ASN A 248 -8.94 9.49 14.46
C ASN A 248 -9.63 8.31 15.16
N LYS A 249 -10.92 8.05 14.87
CA LYS A 249 -11.65 6.89 15.38
C LYS A 249 -12.06 5.96 14.26
N CYS A 250 -11.50 4.74 14.23
CA CYS A 250 -11.83 3.77 13.20
C CYS A 250 -13.15 3.06 13.50
N VAL A 251 -13.80 2.52 12.47
CA VAL A 251 -15.03 1.71 12.63
C VAL A 251 -14.81 0.41 13.39
N TYR A 252 -13.55 -0.01 13.48
CA TYR A 252 -13.07 -1.19 14.18
C TYR A 252 -12.61 -0.89 15.62
N ASP A 253 -12.48 0.38 16.03
CA ASP A 253 -12.05 0.71 17.39
C ASP A 253 -13.02 0.08 18.41
N GLY A 254 -12.48 -0.66 19.38
CA GLY A 254 -13.23 -1.40 20.39
C GLY A 254 -13.93 -2.68 19.88
N LYS A 255 -13.61 -3.13 18.66
CA LYS A 255 -14.19 -4.35 18.05
C LYS A 255 -13.14 -5.40 17.66
N ASP A 256 -11.88 -5.02 17.64
CA ASP A 256 -10.73 -5.88 17.36
C ASP A 256 -9.48 -5.37 18.10
N GLY A 257 -8.41 -6.16 18.12
CA GLY A 257 -7.20 -5.89 18.91
C GLY A 257 -6.12 -5.07 18.19
N TYR A 258 -6.38 -4.65 16.94
CA TYR A 258 -5.40 -3.91 16.15
C TYR A 258 -4.96 -2.60 16.81
N ARG A 259 -5.90 -1.93 17.48
CA ARG A 259 -5.65 -0.60 18.01
C ARG A 259 -4.66 -0.64 19.17
N GLU A 260 -4.94 -1.53 20.11
CA GLU A 260 -4.14 -1.81 21.29
C GLU A 260 -2.75 -2.27 20.87
N PHE A 261 -2.67 -3.16 19.86
CA PHE A 261 -1.41 -3.60 19.27
C PHE A 261 -0.55 -2.44 18.74
N LEU A 262 -1.10 -1.56 17.90
CA LEU A 262 -0.34 -0.45 17.33
C LEU A 262 0.11 0.55 18.42
N ASP A 263 -0.75 0.84 19.39
CA ASP A 263 -0.40 1.73 20.50
C ASP A 263 0.69 1.17 21.40
N HIS A 264 0.66 -0.14 21.64
CA HIS A 264 1.71 -0.82 22.39
C HIS A 264 3.07 -0.62 21.71
N ILE A 265 3.16 -0.85 20.39
CA ILE A 265 4.40 -0.64 19.63
C ILE A 265 4.89 0.82 19.74
N ILE A 266 4.00 1.78 19.49
CA ILE A 266 4.35 3.20 19.49
C ILE A 266 4.81 3.67 20.89
N ASN A 267 4.20 3.17 21.96
CA ASN A 267 4.50 3.63 23.31
C ASN A 267 5.69 2.89 23.94
N ASN A 268 5.94 1.64 23.54
CA ASN A 268 6.87 0.77 24.24
C ASN A 268 8.20 0.49 23.51
N ALA A 269 8.31 0.74 22.21
CA ALA A 269 9.57 0.52 21.50
C ALA A 269 10.50 1.73 21.50
N ASP A 270 11.81 1.52 21.61
CA ASP A 270 12.85 2.46 21.16
C ASP A 270 13.36 2.05 19.76
N VAL A 271 13.46 0.74 19.53
CA VAL A 271 13.79 0.10 18.25
C VAL A 271 12.62 -0.79 17.82
N ILE A 272 12.17 -0.63 16.58
CA ILE A 272 11.14 -1.47 15.95
C ILE A 272 11.78 -2.19 14.77
N ILE A 273 11.69 -3.51 14.74
CA ILE A 273 12.17 -4.33 13.63
C ILE A 273 10.98 -4.99 12.97
N PHE A 274 10.78 -4.75 11.68
CA PHE A 274 9.81 -5.48 10.88
C PHE A 274 10.51 -6.68 10.24
N ALA A 275 10.06 -7.88 10.58
CA ALA A 275 10.64 -9.14 10.13
C ALA A 275 9.64 -9.89 9.25
N GLY A 276 9.91 -9.99 7.95
CA GLY A 276 8.96 -10.58 7.00
C GLY A 276 9.65 -11.24 5.80
N SER A 277 8.96 -12.16 5.15
CA SER A 277 9.46 -12.80 3.94
C SER A 277 8.97 -12.07 2.69
N ILE A 278 9.79 -12.03 1.64
CA ILE A 278 9.33 -11.60 0.33
C ILE A 278 8.32 -12.64 -0.19
N LYS A 279 7.07 -12.23 -0.34
CA LYS A 279 5.99 -12.99 -0.97
C LYS A 279 5.63 -12.25 -2.24
N ASP A 280 5.71 -12.92 -3.39
CA ASP A 280 5.71 -12.30 -4.72
C ASP A 280 6.78 -11.20 -4.86
N ARG A 281 6.42 -9.91 -4.81
CA ARG A 281 7.30 -8.75 -4.93
C ARG A 281 7.13 -7.74 -3.79
N TYR A 282 6.51 -8.18 -2.69
CA TYR A 282 6.31 -7.38 -1.48
C TYR A 282 6.48 -8.26 -0.24
N LEU A 283 6.12 -7.75 0.94
CA LEU A 283 5.83 -8.61 2.09
C LEU A 283 4.44 -9.25 1.93
N SER A 284 4.00 -10.01 2.93
CA SER A 284 2.67 -10.60 2.89
C SER A 284 1.53 -9.57 2.87
N SER A 285 0.36 -10.05 2.46
CA SER A 285 -0.90 -9.35 2.59
C SER A 285 -1.27 -9.08 4.05
N ARG A 286 -0.73 -9.83 5.02
CA ARG A 286 -0.89 -9.60 6.46
C ARG A 286 -0.12 -8.36 6.90
N PHE A 287 1.13 -8.19 6.48
CA PHE A 287 1.86 -6.94 6.66
C PHE A 287 1.12 -5.78 6.00
N LYS A 288 0.63 -5.99 4.78
CA LYS A 288 -0.11 -4.96 4.07
C LYS A 288 -1.39 -4.55 4.78
N LEU A 289 -2.10 -5.50 5.40
CA LEU A 289 -3.30 -5.26 6.19
C LEU A 289 -3.02 -4.35 7.38
N ILE A 290 -1.90 -4.57 8.10
CA ILE A 290 -1.47 -3.71 9.21
C ILE A 290 -1.21 -2.30 8.73
N TYR A 291 -0.43 -2.12 7.66
CA TYR A 291 -0.20 -0.79 7.10
C TYR A 291 -1.50 -0.10 6.70
N ASP A 292 -2.41 -0.79 6.01
CA ASP A 292 -3.73 -0.22 5.65
C ASP A 292 -4.58 0.16 6.85
N ARG A 293 -4.54 -0.65 7.91
CA ARG A 293 -5.27 -0.37 9.15
C ARG A 293 -4.67 0.81 9.93
N SER A 294 -3.41 1.17 9.65
CA SER A 294 -2.77 2.38 10.17
C SER A 294 -3.26 3.68 9.50
N PHE A 295 -4.12 3.61 8.47
CA PHE A 295 -4.55 4.77 7.68
C PHE A 295 -5.10 5.96 8.49
N ARG A 296 -5.66 5.72 9.69
CA ARG A 296 -6.04 6.79 10.63
C ARG A 296 -4.88 7.73 11.02
N TYR A 297 -3.64 7.32 10.77
CA TYR A 297 -2.41 8.07 10.96
C TYR A 297 -1.64 8.29 9.67
N ASN A 298 -2.26 8.07 8.50
CA ASN A 298 -1.58 8.10 7.21
C ASN A 298 -0.77 9.39 6.98
N HIS A 299 -1.19 10.51 7.57
CA HIS A 299 -0.53 11.81 7.40
C HIS A 299 0.35 12.21 8.59
N VAL A 300 0.34 11.46 9.71
CA VAL A 300 1.09 11.79 10.92
C VAL A 300 2.28 10.82 11.07
N PRO A 301 3.52 11.31 11.27
CA PRO A 301 4.68 10.44 11.41
C PRO A 301 4.71 9.74 12.78
N ILE A 302 4.01 8.60 12.89
CA ILE A 302 3.80 7.89 14.16
C ILE A 302 5.05 7.25 14.75
N PHE A 303 6.07 6.99 13.93
CA PHE A 303 7.34 6.41 14.37
C PHE A 303 8.40 7.48 14.63
N ARG A 304 8.03 8.76 14.70
CA ARG A 304 8.96 9.84 15.04
C ARG A 304 9.68 9.54 16.35
N GLY A 305 11.01 9.60 16.33
CA GLY A 305 11.86 9.31 17.49
C GLY A 305 12.14 7.81 17.73
N LYS A 306 11.66 6.91 16.85
CA LYS A 306 11.99 5.48 16.87
C LYS A 306 13.12 5.16 15.90
N HIS A 307 13.82 4.06 16.12
CA HIS A 307 14.72 3.45 15.14
C HIS A 307 14.02 2.26 14.47
N ILE A 308 13.97 2.26 13.14
CA ILE A 308 13.27 1.26 12.34
C ILE A 308 14.27 0.40 11.58
N GLY A 309 14.16 -0.91 11.68
CA GLY A 309 14.99 -1.86 10.93
C GLY A 309 14.16 -2.97 10.30
N TYR A 310 14.77 -3.70 9.38
CA TYR A 310 14.10 -4.78 8.65
C TYR A 310 14.95 -6.05 8.64
N ILE A 311 14.35 -7.19 9.00
CA ILE A 311 14.88 -8.53 8.76
C ILE A 311 14.04 -9.13 7.64
N ILE A 312 14.64 -9.38 6.47
CA ILE A 312 13.88 -9.83 5.30
C ILE A 312 14.38 -11.20 4.86
N SER A 313 13.50 -12.20 4.85
CA SER A 313 13.82 -13.46 4.16
C SER A 313 13.49 -13.31 2.67
N GLY A 314 14.52 -13.44 1.84
CA GLY A 314 14.49 -13.29 0.40
C GLY A 314 15.52 -12.29 -0.12
N LYS A 315 15.74 -12.33 -1.44
CA LYS A 315 16.74 -11.54 -2.17
C LYS A 315 16.28 -10.10 -2.39
N LEU A 316 16.35 -9.27 -1.35
CA LEU A 316 15.92 -7.88 -1.42
C LEU A 316 16.71 -7.05 -2.46
N SER A 317 17.96 -7.42 -2.77
CA SER A 317 18.73 -6.76 -3.85
C SER A 317 18.08 -6.88 -5.23
N GLU A 318 17.27 -7.91 -5.47
CA GLU A 318 16.53 -8.11 -6.73
C GLU A 318 15.19 -7.33 -6.77
N GLU A 319 14.69 -6.84 -5.63
CA GLU A 319 13.39 -6.17 -5.51
C GLU A 319 13.53 -4.75 -4.95
N GLN A 320 14.12 -3.87 -5.77
CA GLN A 320 14.41 -2.48 -5.41
C GLN A 320 13.15 -1.66 -5.08
N ASN A 321 11.99 -2.01 -5.66
CA ASN A 321 10.75 -1.29 -5.38
C ASN A 321 10.27 -1.59 -3.96
N LEU A 322 10.32 -2.86 -3.50
CA LEU A 322 10.07 -3.19 -2.09
C LEU A 322 11.01 -2.44 -1.17
N ARG A 323 12.33 -2.41 -1.45
CA ARG A 323 13.29 -1.68 -0.60
C ARG A 323 12.86 -0.23 -0.39
N GLN A 324 12.53 0.48 -1.46
CA GLN A 324 12.09 1.88 -1.37
C GLN A 324 10.76 2.04 -0.63
N ILE A 325 9.81 1.11 -0.79
CA ILE A 325 8.56 1.12 -0.03
C ILE A 325 8.84 0.92 1.48
N LEU A 326 9.76 0.04 1.86
CA LEU A 326 10.13 -0.15 3.26
C LEU A 326 10.86 1.07 3.85
N GLU A 327 11.71 1.75 3.08
CA GLU A 327 12.30 3.04 3.47
C GLU A 327 11.20 4.09 3.76
N PHE A 328 10.14 4.08 2.95
CA PHE A 328 8.99 4.97 3.08
C PHE A 328 8.07 4.64 4.27
N HIS A 329 7.91 3.36 4.60
CA HIS A 329 7.13 2.89 5.76
C HIS A 329 7.76 3.22 7.12
N THR A 330 8.94 3.84 7.15
CA THR A 330 9.53 4.34 8.39
C THR A 330 8.72 5.47 9.03
N GLN A 331 7.83 6.15 8.30
CA GLN A 331 6.87 7.15 8.83
C GLN A 331 7.47 8.12 9.86
N GLY A 332 8.62 8.71 9.51
CA GLY A 332 9.35 9.67 10.33
C GLY A 332 10.27 9.08 11.40
N GLY A 333 10.37 7.74 11.49
CA GLY A 333 11.41 7.04 12.23
C GLY A 333 12.75 7.03 11.51
N ASN A 334 13.82 6.72 12.24
CA ASN A 334 15.17 6.63 11.70
C ASN A 334 15.46 5.23 11.14
N LEU A 335 15.74 5.12 9.84
CA LEU A 335 16.10 3.84 9.23
C LEU A 335 17.49 3.37 9.67
N ILE A 336 17.55 2.21 10.33
CA ILE A 336 18.79 1.51 10.67
C ILE A 336 19.38 0.91 9.39
N GLY A 337 18.61 0.06 8.71
CA GLY A 337 19.00 -0.67 7.52
C GLY A 337 18.20 -1.96 7.36
N PHE A 338 18.74 -2.89 6.57
CA PHE A 338 18.16 -4.18 6.24
C PHE A 338 19.19 -5.28 6.54
N VAL A 339 18.72 -6.45 6.97
CA VAL A 339 19.49 -7.70 6.96
C VAL A 339 18.65 -8.77 6.27
N THR A 340 19.30 -9.61 5.47
CA THR A 340 18.65 -10.61 4.62
C THR A 340 19.41 -11.94 4.65
N ASP A 341 18.74 -13.01 4.27
CA ASP A 341 19.35 -14.33 4.03
C ASP A 341 19.89 -14.48 2.59
N GLU A 342 19.91 -13.41 1.80
CA GLU A 342 20.24 -13.43 0.37
C GLU A 342 21.69 -13.81 0.05
N ALA A 343 22.55 -13.75 1.06
CA ALA A 343 23.94 -14.19 0.95
C ALA A 343 24.09 -15.71 0.82
N GLU A 344 23.07 -16.48 1.23
CA GLU A 344 23.05 -17.95 1.19
C GLU A 344 24.29 -18.60 1.84
N ASP A 345 24.81 -17.99 2.91
CA ASP A 345 25.93 -18.47 3.71
C ASP A 345 25.66 -18.23 5.20
N ASN A 346 25.63 -19.31 5.99
CA ASN A 346 25.28 -19.26 7.42
C ASN A 346 26.20 -18.33 8.22
N SER A 347 27.51 -18.37 8.00
CA SER A 347 28.47 -17.58 8.77
C SER A 347 28.40 -16.09 8.41
N LEU A 348 28.20 -15.79 7.14
CA LEU A 348 28.03 -14.42 6.67
C LEU A 348 26.73 -13.82 7.19
N ILE A 349 25.62 -14.56 7.12
CA ILE A 349 24.31 -14.13 7.65
C ILE A 349 24.40 -13.90 9.17
N ASP A 350 25.02 -14.80 9.92
CA ASP A 350 25.28 -14.64 11.36
C ASP A 350 25.98 -13.30 11.67
N ASN A 351 27.04 -12.99 10.92
CA ASN A 351 27.82 -11.77 11.11
C ASN A 351 27.05 -10.51 10.69
N GLN A 352 26.23 -10.59 9.63
CA GLN A 352 25.37 -9.49 9.19
C GLN A 352 24.27 -9.20 10.21
N ILE A 353 23.63 -10.23 10.78
CA ILE A 353 22.63 -10.07 11.85
C ILE A 353 23.27 -9.46 13.09
N TYR A 354 24.48 -9.90 13.47
CA TYR A 354 25.22 -9.29 14.58
C TYR A 354 25.51 -7.81 14.33
N ALA A 355 26.01 -7.46 13.14
CA ALA A 355 26.29 -6.08 12.78
C ALA A 355 25.02 -5.21 12.78
N PHE A 356 23.90 -5.77 12.29
CA PHE A 356 22.59 -5.12 12.31
C PHE A 356 22.09 -4.89 13.75
N ALA A 357 22.15 -5.89 14.63
CA ALA A 357 21.80 -5.77 16.04
C ALA A 357 22.67 -4.76 16.78
N LYS A 358 23.99 -4.76 16.52
CA LYS A 358 24.90 -3.79 17.13
C LYS A 358 24.60 -2.37 16.66
N THR A 359 24.27 -2.20 15.38
CA THR A 359 23.94 -0.90 14.80
C THR A 359 22.61 -0.36 15.33
N SER A 360 21.57 -1.20 15.42
CA SER A 360 20.26 -0.80 15.93
C SER A 360 20.34 -0.26 17.36
N ILE A 361 21.06 -0.99 18.23
CA ILE A 361 21.28 -0.61 19.63
C ILE A 361 22.15 0.64 19.73
N ASN A 362 23.27 0.70 18.99
CA ASN A 362 24.14 1.88 19.00
C ASN A 362 23.39 3.15 18.58
N TYR A 363 22.50 3.07 17.58
CA TYR A 363 21.70 4.22 17.15
C TYR A 363 20.76 4.69 18.26
N ALA A 364 20.08 3.76 18.92
CA ALA A 364 19.15 4.05 20.00
C ALA A 364 19.82 4.58 21.27
N GLU A 365 20.98 4.05 21.65
CA GLU A 365 21.75 4.51 22.81
C GLU A 365 22.38 5.87 22.60
N ARG A 366 22.89 6.13 21.39
CA ARG A 366 23.53 7.40 21.05
C ARG A 366 22.55 8.46 20.55
N ASN A 367 21.26 8.14 20.49
CA ASN A 367 20.21 9.01 19.96
C ASN A 367 20.58 9.54 18.56
N TYR A 368 21.13 8.67 17.71
CA TYR A 368 21.61 9.02 16.37
C TYR A 368 20.48 8.90 15.34
N PHE A 369 20.11 10.01 14.70
CA PHE A 369 19.09 10.08 13.65
C PHE A 369 19.74 10.49 12.33
N LYS A 370 19.58 9.68 11.28
CA LYS A 370 20.06 10.04 9.95
C LYS A 370 19.24 11.21 9.40
N PRO A 371 19.83 12.09 8.57
CA PRO A 371 19.08 13.09 7.83
C PRO A 371 18.01 12.46 6.94
N GLU A 372 16.88 13.15 6.77
CA GLU A 372 15.82 12.70 5.87
C GLU A 372 16.29 12.70 4.41
N THR A 373 15.89 11.68 3.65
CA THR A 373 16.17 11.56 2.22
C THR A 373 15.14 12.33 1.39
N PHE A 374 15.38 12.42 0.07
CA PHE A 374 14.45 13.07 -0.86
C PHE A 374 13.02 12.52 -0.73
N LEU A 375 12.83 11.20 -0.64
CA LEU A 375 11.52 10.57 -0.54
C LEU A 375 10.74 11.07 0.69
N ASN A 376 11.38 11.10 1.86
CA ASN A 376 10.77 11.57 3.10
C ASN A 376 10.47 13.08 3.06
N ILE A 377 11.39 13.88 2.52
CA ILE A 377 11.20 15.34 2.37
C ILE A 377 10.06 15.65 1.40
N ALA A 378 10.06 15.03 0.21
CA ALA A 378 9.05 15.23 -0.81
C ALA A 378 7.67 14.77 -0.34
N GLY A 379 7.59 13.58 0.27
CA GLY A 379 6.36 13.06 0.85
C GLY A 379 5.78 13.96 1.95
N SER A 380 6.62 14.40 2.89
CA SER A 380 6.20 15.31 3.96
C SER A 380 5.72 16.66 3.42
N LYS A 381 6.38 17.16 2.36
CA LYS A 381 5.96 18.39 1.67
C LYS A 381 4.60 18.24 1.00
N LEU A 382 4.36 17.13 0.30
CA LEU A 382 3.08 16.83 -0.36
C LEU A 382 1.94 16.72 0.65
N PHE A 383 2.15 16.02 1.77
CA PHE A 383 1.14 15.95 2.84
C PHE A 383 0.90 17.30 3.50
N ALA A 384 1.93 18.10 3.75
CA ALA A 384 1.74 19.44 4.30
C ALA A 384 0.86 20.33 3.40
N ASP A 385 1.05 20.24 2.08
CA ASP A 385 0.22 20.97 1.11
C ASP A 385 -1.23 20.44 1.10
N ALA A 386 -1.40 19.11 1.08
CA ALA A 386 -2.72 18.49 1.07
C ALA A 386 -3.52 18.74 2.38
N ILE A 387 -2.86 18.70 3.55
CA ILE A 387 -3.46 18.95 4.86
C ILE A 387 -3.81 20.42 5.06
N GLU A 388 -2.98 21.37 4.64
CA GLU A 388 -3.38 22.79 4.70
C GLU A 388 -4.57 23.06 3.75
N GLY A 389 -4.57 22.41 2.59
CA GLY A 389 -5.63 22.45 1.59
C GLY A 389 -6.89 21.68 1.97
N GLY A 390 -7.44 20.95 1.00
CA GLY A 390 -8.73 20.28 1.11
C GLY A 390 -8.78 19.17 2.15
N LEU A 391 -7.69 18.41 2.36
CA LEU A 391 -7.73 17.26 3.25
C LEU A 391 -7.88 17.66 4.72
N GLY A 392 -7.19 18.69 5.21
CA GLY A 392 -7.33 19.11 6.62
C GLY A 392 -8.70 19.70 6.96
N ALA A 393 -9.57 19.94 5.98
CA ALA A 393 -10.97 20.24 6.23
C ALA A 393 -11.77 19.03 6.72
N ILE A 394 -11.35 17.82 6.36
CA ILE A 394 -11.97 16.55 6.73
C ILE A 394 -11.14 15.83 7.79
N PHE A 395 -9.82 15.85 7.64
CA PHE A 395 -8.81 15.28 8.54
C PHE A 395 -8.45 16.27 9.66
N LEU A 396 -9.39 16.49 10.59
CA LEU A 396 -9.27 17.56 11.59
C LEU A 396 -8.15 17.32 12.61
N GLU A 397 -7.96 16.07 13.05
CA GLU A 397 -6.90 15.73 13.99
C GLU A 397 -5.52 15.87 13.35
N ASP A 398 -5.38 15.48 12.08
CA ASP A 398 -4.15 15.68 11.32
C ASP A 398 -3.87 17.18 11.17
N TYR A 399 -4.86 17.99 10.79
CA TYR A 399 -4.68 19.44 10.72
C TYR A 399 -4.25 20.05 12.06
N LYS A 400 -4.82 19.59 13.19
CA LYS A 400 -4.39 20.01 14.53
C LYS A 400 -2.93 19.63 14.80
N TYR A 401 -2.54 18.41 14.46
CA TYR A 401 -1.15 17.94 14.59
C TYR A 401 -0.20 18.81 13.77
N TYR A 402 -0.49 19.06 12.49
CA TYR A 402 0.35 19.86 11.61
C TYR A 402 0.48 21.30 12.12
N LYS A 403 -0.62 21.89 12.59
CA LYS A 403 -0.60 23.24 13.18
C LYS A 403 0.26 23.28 14.45
N LYS A 404 0.11 22.31 15.37
CA LYS A 404 0.88 22.24 16.62
C LYS A 404 2.38 22.09 16.34
N ASN A 405 2.74 21.30 15.33
CA ASN A 405 4.13 21.00 14.97
C ASN A 405 4.72 21.95 13.91
N ARG A 406 4.02 23.03 13.53
CA ARG A 406 4.48 24.03 12.55
C ARG A 406 4.80 23.43 11.16
N LEU A 407 4.05 22.40 10.76
CA LEU A 407 4.21 21.71 9.47
C LEU A 407 3.30 22.27 8.37
N ILE A 408 2.42 23.22 8.72
CA ILE A 408 1.49 23.86 7.77
C ILE A 408 2.25 24.79 6.81
N LYS A 409 1.95 24.69 5.52
CA LYS A 409 2.51 25.54 4.46
C LYS A 409 1.53 26.62 3.98
N LYS A 410 1.95 27.44 3.02
CA LYS A 410 1.09 28.44 2.36
C LYS A 410 0.34 27.79 1.19
N VAL A 411 -0.99 27.83 1.23
CA VAL A 411 -1.87 27.49 0.10
C VAL A 411 -2.56 28.76 -0.45
N PRO A 412 -3.16 28.72 -1.66
CA PRO A 412 -3.92 29.84 -2.21
C PRO A 412 -5.01 30.36 -1.26
N LEU A 413 -5.26 31.67 -1.26
CA LEU A 413 -6.22 32.30 -0.32
C LEU A 413 -7.62 31.69 -0.40
N LYS A 414 -8.08 31.34 -1.60
CA LYS A 414 -9.40 30.74 -1.83
C LYS A 414 -9.54 29.38 -1.12
N GLU A 415 -8.56 28.50 -1.31
CA GLU A 415 -8.54 27.18 -0.65
C GLU A 415 -8.44 27.32 0.86
N LYS A 416 -7.59 28.24 1.33
CA LYS A 416 -7.46 28.55 2.75
C LYS A 416 -8.78 29.00 3.37
N ALA A 417 -9.53 29.86 2.69
CA ALA A 417 -10.84 30.33 3.14
C ALA A 417 -11.87 29.19 3.18
N GLN A 418 -11.96 28.39 2.10
CA GLN A 418 -12.84 27.22 2.04
C GLN A 418 -12.53 26.21 3.14
N GLY A 419 -11.26 25.88 3.34
CA GLY A 419 -10.80 24.98 4.40
C GLY A 419 -11.17 25.49 5.79
N LYS A 420 -10.99 26.80 6.06
CA LYS A 420 -11.40 27.41 7.34
C LYS A 420 -12.91 27.28 7.59
N VAL A 421 -13.73 27.59 6.60
CA VAL A 421 -15.20 27.48 6.71
C VAL A 421 -15.61 26.04 6.95
N MET A 422 -15.08 25.10 6.16
CA MET A 422 -15.41 23.69 6.31
C MET A 422 -14.95 23.14 7.67
N ARG A 423 -13.75 23.48 8.15
CA ARG A 423 -13.29 23.13 9.51
C ARG A 423 -14.20 23.70 10.59
N TYR A 424 -14.74 24.91 10.41
CA TYR A 424 -15.71 25.48 11.34
C TYR A 424 -17.02 24.68 11.35
N LEU A 425 -17.58 24.34 10.18
CA LEU A 425 -18.79 23.54 10.06
C LEU A 425 -18.60 22.13 10.64
N MET A 426 -17.45 21.50 10.41
CA MET A 426 -17.11 20.17 10.92
C MET A 426 -17.00 20.09 12.45
N LYS A 427 -16.97 21.23 13.17
CA LYS A 427 -17.12 21.24 14.64
C LYS A 427 -18.57 21.00 15.08
N ARG A 428 -19.56 21.21 14.21
CA ARG A 428 -20.98 20.99 14.51
C ARG A 428 -21.28 19.49 14.38
N LYS A 429 -21.67 18.85 15.48
CA LYS A 429 -21.92 17.39 15.56
C LYS A 429 -22.79 16.86 14.41
N LYS A 430 -23.97 17.45 14.19
CA LYS A 430 -24.90 17.02 13.13
C LYS A 430 -24.28 17.11 11.72
N PHE A 431 -23.53 18.17 11.43
CA PHE A 431 -22.88 18.35 10.13
C PHE A 431 -21.75 17.32 9.94
N LYS A 432 -20.91 17.14 10.96
CA LYS A 432 -19.83 16.14 10.96
C LYS A 432 -20.37 14.72 10.71
N GLU A 433 -21.40 14.32 11.44
CA GLU A 433 -22.04 13.00 11.29
C GLU A 433 -22.63 12.82 9.89
N HIS A 434 -23.26 13.86 9.34
CA HIS A 434 -23.77 13.85 7.97
C HIS A 434 -22.64 13.67 6.94
N VAL A 435 -21.53 14.39 7.09
CA VAL A 435 -20.35 14.28 6.22
C VAL A 435 -19.73 12.89 6.33
N GLN A 436 -19.54 12.36 7.53
CA GLN A 436 -18.98 11.01 7.73
C GLN A 436 -19.89 9.91 7.17
N LYS A 437 -21.21 10.05 7.31
CA LYS A 437 -22.19 9.08 6.79
C LYS A 437 -22.19 9.03 5.26
N ASN A 438 -22.07 10.18 4.61
CA ASN A 438 -22.19 10.30 3.15
C ASN A 438 -20.84 10.52 2.45
N MET A 439 -19.72 10.32 3.15
CA MET A 439 -18.38 10.66 2.67
C MET A 439 -18.04 10.04 1.31
N VAL A 440 -18.33 8.75 1.14
CA VAL A 440 -18.05 8.03 -0.11
C VAL A 440 -18.87 8.60 -1.27
N ASP A 441 -20.14 8.96 -1.03
CA ASP A 441 -20.99 9.57 -2.05
C ASP A 441 -20.52 10.99 -2.38
N PHE A 442 -20.08 11.77 -1.39
CA PHE A 442 -19.53 13.10 -1.60
C PHE A 442 -18.24 13.11 -2.40
N MET A 443 -17.37 12.11 -2.23
CA MET A 443 -16.14 11.99 -3.01
C MET A 443 -16.39 11.89 -4.51
N ILE A 444 -17.52 11.31 -4.94
CA ILE A 444 -17.81 11.06 -6.35
C ILE A 444 -18.83 12.04 -6.96
N THR A 445 -19.36 13.00 -6.18
CA THR A 445 -20.36 13.97 -6.68
C THR A 445 -19.87 14.73 -7.92
N GLY A 446 -18.63 15.24 -7.89
CA GLY A 446 -18.05 15.96 -9.03
C GLY A 446 -17.85 15.07 -10.25
N HIS A 447 -17.53 13.80 -10.02
CA HIS A 447 -17.32 12.81 -11.07
C HIS A 447 -18.62 12.43 -11.77
N LYS A 448 -19.68 12.14 -11.00
CA LYS A 448 -21.01 11.86 -11.55
C LYS A 448 -21.50 13.00 -12.44
N LYS A 449 -21.35 14.25 -11.98
CA LYS A 449 -21.67 15.44 -12.78
C LYS A 449 -20.86 15.52 -14.07
N ALA A 450 -19.59 15.11 -14.03
CA ALA A 450 -18.75 15.07 -15.23
C ALA A 450 -19.26 14.01 -16.23
N LEU A 451 -19.64 12.81 -15.76
CA LEU A 451 -20.23 11.76 -16.61
C LEU A 451 -21.58 12.20 -17.20
N GLU A 452 -22.47 12.77 -16.38
CA GLU A 452 -23.79 13.28 -16.81
C GLU A 452 -23.65 14.37 -17.88
N LYS A 453 -22.75 15.34 -17.66
CA LYS A 453 -22.47 16.41 -18.62
C LYS A 453 -21.91 15.86 -19.94
N ASP A 454 -21.08 14.82 -19.88
CA ASP A 454 -20.51 14.17 -21.06
C ASP A 454 -21.57 13.41 -21.86
N ARG A 455 -22.50 12.67 -21.20
CA ARG A 455 -23.66 12.05 -21.88
C ARG A 455 -24.52 13.06 -22.61
N GLY A 456 -24.79 14.20 -21.97
CA GLY A 456 -25.59 15.28 -22.58
C GLY A 456 -24.95 15.89 -23.82
N LYS A 457 -23.63 15.78 -24.01
CA LYS A 457 -22.93 16.22 -25.23
C LYS A 457 -22.94 15.18 -26.34
N ASN A 458 -23.06 13.89 -26.02
CA ASN A 458 -23.07 12.82 -27.02
C ASN A 458 -24.49 12.58 -27.58
N ASN A 459 -25.52 12.98 -26.85
CA ASN A 459 -26.93 12.80 -27.22
C ASN A 459 -27.60 14.01 -27.89
N GLY A 460 -26.89 15.13 -28.04
CA GLY A 460 -27.36 16.35 -28.70
C GLY A 460 -26.37 16.79 -29.74
#